data_AF-A0A9E4C7B1-F1
#
_entry.id   AF-A0A9E4C7B1-F1
#
_cell.length_a   1.000
_cell.length_b   1.000
_cell.length_c   1.000
_cell.angle_alpha   90.00
_cell.angle_beta   90.00
_cell.angle_gamma   90.00
#
_symmetry.space_group_name_H-M   'P 1'
#
loop_
_entity.id
_entity.type
_entity.pdbx_description
1 polymer ?
#
loop_
_entity_poly.entity_id
_entity_poly.type
_entity_poly.pdbx_seq_one_letter_code
_entity_poly.pdbx_strand_id
1 'polypeptide(L)'
;MTLQLPHVRARRGGVYIAVLGTAMIVSMIGMCALHLARLELRAARCRQQQAQTRSLAQTGIEFALGRIDLDSNWRSSYTNGQVQSYLSLGSEQFSFKLEDPADGDLANDATQPVQISGIGKVKDAVFVYTATYAETSDGFALVPGSWRQSSLAP
;
A
#
# COMPACT_ATOMS: atom_id res chain seq x y z
N MET A 1 -67.13 -61.63 -1.76
CA MET A 1 -67.18 -60.19 -1.44
C MET A 1 -65.75 -59.76 -1.12
N THR A 2 -64.96 -59.43 -2.14
CA THR A 2 -63.51 -59.17 -2.04
C THR A 2 -63.26 -57.67 -1.92
N LEU A 3 -62.79 -57.25 -0.75
CA LEU A 3 -62.42 -55.86 -0.44
C LEU A 3 -61.13 -55.49 -1.18
N GLN A 4 -61.25 -54.60 -2.15
CA GLN A 4 -60.15 -54.06 -2.95
C GLN A 4 -59.55 -52.86 -2.21
N LEU A 5 -58.34 -53.00 -1.68
CA LEU A 5 -57.62 -51.92 -0.99
C LEU A 5 -57.01 -50.93 -2.00
N PRO A 6 -57.11 -49.61 -1.78
CA PRO A 6 -56.54 -48.61 -2.67
C PRO A 6 -55.01 -48.63 -2.61
N HIS A 7 -54.36 -48.92 -3.74
CA HIS A 7 -52.93 -48.73 -3.89
C HIS A 7 -52.58 -47.24 -3.83
N VAL A 8 -51.96 -46.80 -2.74
CA VAL A 8 -51.36 -45.48 -2.62
C VAL A 8 -50.20 -45.39 -3.63
N ARG A 9 -50.45 -44.78 -4.79
CA ARG A 9 -49.42 -44.50 -5.79
C ARG A 9 -48.34 -43.61 -5.16
N ALA A 10 -47.16 -44.19 -4.93
CA ALA A 10 -45.97 -43.46 -4.50
C ALA A 10 -45.62 -42.39 -5.54
N ARG A 11 -45.75 -41.12 -5.14
CA ARG A 11 -45.54 -39.95 -5.98
C ARG A 11 -44.04 -39.78 -6.28
N ARG A 12 -43.63 -40.03 -7.53
CA ARG A 12 -42.25 -39.87 -8.04
C ARG A 12 -41.71 -38.43 -8.01
N GLY A 13 -42.52 -37.43 -7.62
CA GLY A 13 -42.13 -36.02 -7.59
C GLY A 13 -41.12 -35.64 -6.51
N GLY A 14 -41.04 -36.39 -5.40
CA GLY A 14 -40.14 -36.05 -4.27
C GLY A 14 -38.66 -36.13 -4.63
N VAL A 15 -38.28 -37.07 -5.50
CA VAL A 15 -36.88 -37.27 -5.93
C VAL A 15 -36.39 -36.07 -6.75
N TYR A 16 -37.23 -35.51 -7.62
CA TYR A 16 -36.86 -34.33 -8.41
C TYR A 16 -36.60 -33.11 -7.55
N ILE A 17 -37.41 -32.89 -6.51
CA ILE A 17 -37.24 -31.77 -5.58
C ILE A 17 -35.94 -31.95 -4.78
N ALA A 18 -35.64 -33.17 -4.33
CA ALA A 18 -34.40 -33.46 -3.62
C ALA A 18 -33.17 -33.15 -4.50
N VAL A 19 -33.16 -33.63 -5.75
CA VAL A 19 -32.06 -33.39 -6.68
C VAL A 19 -31.93 -31.89 -7.01
N LEU A 20 -33.03 -31.20 -7.32
CA LEU A 20 -33.03 -29.76 -7.56
C LEU A 20 -32.50 -28.97 -6.36
N GLY A 21 -32.92 -29.34 -5.15
CA GLY A 21 -32.43 -28.73 -3.91
C GLY A 21 -30.93 -28.93 -3.74
N THR A 22 -30.42 -30.15 -3.94
CA THR A 22 -28.97 -30.41 -3.85
C THR A 22 -28.18 -29.66 -4.92
N ALA A 23 -28.67 -29.60 -6.16
CA ALA A 23 -28.01 -28.87 -7.24
C ALA A 23 -27.94 -27.37 -6.97
N MET A 24 -29.00 -26.79 -6.38
CA MET A 24 -29.02 -25.39 -5.96
C MET A 24 -28.03 -25.10 -4.83
N ILE A 25 -27.91 -25.98 -3.84
CA ILE A 25 -26.94 -25.82 -2.75
C ILE A 25 -25.50 -25.91 -3.29
N VAL A 26 -25.22 -26.89 -4.15
CA VAL A 26 -23.90 -27.05 -4.77
C VAL A 26 -23.53 -25.83 -5.62
N SER A 27 -24.47 -25.27 -6.39
CA SER A 27 -24.20 -24.08 -7.20
C SER A 27 -23.93 -22.83 -6.34
N MET A 28 -24.64 -22.65 -5.23
CA MET A 28 -24.36 -21.58 -4.27
C MET A 28 -22.96 -21.71 -3.67
N ILE A 29 -22.56 -22.91 -3.25
CA ILE A 29 -21.22 -23.17 -2.71
C ILE A 29 -20.15 -22.82 -3.76
N GLY A 30 -20.34 -23.24 -5.01
CA GLY A 30 -19.42 -22.92 -6.10
C GLY A 30 -19.30 -21.40 -6.34
N MET A 31 -20.41 -20.67 -6.31
CA MET A 31 -20.41 -19.22 -6.48
C MET A 31 -19.71 -18.50 -5.32
N CYS A 32 -19.96 -18.93 -4.08
CA CYS A 32 -19.29 -18.42 -2.89
C CYS A 32 -17.77 -18.65 -2.95
N ALA A 33 -17.33 -19.85 -3.34
CA ALA A 33 -15.90 -20.17 -3.47
C ALA A 33 -15.20 -19.27 -4.51
N LEU A 34 -15.84 -19.02 -5.66
CA LEU A 34 -15.29 -18.12 -6.68
C LEU A 34 -15.22 -16.66 -6.20
N HIS A 35 -16.21 -16.20 -5.42
CA HIS A 35 -16.18 -14.86 -4.83
C HIS A 35 -15.04 -14.71 -3.81
N LEU A 36 -14.84 -15.71 -2.94
CA LEU A 36 -13.73 -15.74 -2.00
C LEU A 36 -12.37 -15.68 -2.72
N ALA A 37 -12.17 -16.50 -3.76
CA ALA A 37 -10.94 -16.49 -4.55
C ALA A 37 -10.65 -15.12 -5.18
N ARG A 38 -11.68 -14.41 -5.68
CA ARG A 38 -11.53 -13.05 -6.23
C ARG A 38 -11.14 -12.04 -5.15
N LEU A 39 -11.72 -12.15 -3.96
CA LEU A 39 -11.39 -11.28 -2.82
C LEU A 39 -9.96 -11.49 -2.35
N GLU A 40 -9.51 -12.74 -2.22
CA GLU A 40 -8.14 -13.07 -1.85
C GLU A 40 -7.13 -12.56 -2.87
N LEU A 41 -7.41 -12.72 -4.17
CA LEU A 41 -6.55 -12.19 -5.22
C LEU A 41 -6.44 -10.66 -5.16
N ARG A 42 -7.55 -9.95 -4.89
CA ARG A 42 -7.54 -8.49 -4.71
C ARG A 42 -6.73 -8.09 -3.48
N ALA A 43 -6.92 -8.78 -2.36
CA ALA A 43 -6.18 -8.54 -1.13
C ALA A 43 -4.67 -8.78 -1.33
N ALA A 44 -4.28 -9.85 -2.03
CA ALA A 44 -2.89 -10.15 -2.35
C ALA A 44 -2.25 -9.04 -3.21
N ARG A 45 -2.97 -8.55 -4.22
CA ARG A 45 -2.50 -7.42 -5.05
C ARG A 45 -2.31 -6.14 -4.24
N CYS A 46 -3.25 -5.81 -3.34
CA CYS A 46 -3.10 -4.64 -2.47
C CYS A 46 -1.89 -4.76 -1.53
N ARG A 47 -1.64 -5.95 -0.96
CA ARG A 47 -0.44 -6.19 -0.13
C ARG A 47 0.86 -6.05 -0.94
N GLN A 48 0.88 -6.58 -2.16
CA GLN A 48 2.03 -6.46 -3.04
C GLN A 48 2.31 -4.99 -3.40
N GLN A 49 1.28 -4.23 -3.76
CA GLN A 49 1.39 -2.80 -4.04
C GLN A 49 1.92 -2.02 -2.84
N GLN A 50 1.43 -2.31 -1.63
CA GLN A 50 1.92 -1.68 -0.40
C GLN A 50 3.37 -2.03 -0.08
N ALA A 51 3.79 -3.27 -0.33
CA ALA A 51 5.19 -3.66 -0.14
C ALA A 51 6.10 -2.92 -1.13
N GLN A 52 5.70 -2.84 -2.40
CA GLN A 52 6.44 -2.12 -3.45
C GLN A 52 6.57 -0.63 -3.14
N THR A 53 5.47 0.05 -2.79
CA THR A 53 5.50 1.48 -2.48
C THR A 53 6.36 1.80 -1.26
N ARG A 54 6.42 0.90 -0.27
CA ARG A 54 7.32 1.05 0.89
C ARG A 54 8.79 1.00 0.49
N SER A 55 9.19 0.00 -0.30
CA SER A 55 10.57 -0.09 -0.79
C SER A 55 10.93 1.14 -1.62
N LEU A 56 9.99 1.60 -2.46
CA LEU A 56 10.18 2.76 -3.32
C LEU A 56 10.30 4.08 -2.53
N ALA A 57 9.51 4.24 -1.46
CA ALA A 57 9.62 5.38 -0.56
C ALA A 57 10.97 5.38 0.19
N GLN A 58 11.50 4.20 0.56
CA GLN A 58 12.85 4.08 1.13
C GLN A 58 13.92 4.48 0.10
N THR A 59 13.82 4.02 -1.14
CA THR A 59 14.71 4.45 -2.23
C THR A 59 14.66 5.97 -2.44
N GLY A 60 13.49 6.60 -2.25
CA GLY A 60 13.36 8.06 -2.27
C GLY A 60 14.21 8.77 -1.20
N ILE A 61 14.28 8.22 0.02
CA ILE A 61 15.15 8.74 1.09
C ILE A 61 16.62 8.54 0.74
N GLU A 62 17.00 7.34 0.32
CA GLU A 62 18.39 7.03 -0.05
C GLU A 62 18.87 7.93 -1.19
N PHE A 63 18.01 8.17 -2.18
CA PHE A 63 18.28 9.10 -3.27
C PHE A 63 18.41 10.56 -2.78
N ALA A 64 17.56 11.00 -1.85
CA ALA A 64 17.64 12.32 -1.26
C ALA A 64 18.97 12.52 -0.51
N LEU A 65 19.38 11.53 0.29
CA LEU A 65 20.67 11.55 1.00
C LEU A 65 21.84 11.63 0.01
N GLY A 66 21.84 10.81 -1.05
CA GLY A 66 22.87 10.88 -2.08
C GLY A 66 22.89 12.23 -2.81
N ARG A 67 21.73 12.89 -2.99
CA ARG A 67 21.66 14.23 -3.59
C ARG A 67 22.20 15.32 -2.66
N ILE A 68 21.93 15.22 -1.36
CA ILE A 68 22.44 16.11 -0.33
C ILE A 68 23.97 15.99 -0.24
N ASP A 69 24.50 14.77 -0.28
CA ASP A 69 25.95 14.50 -0.23
C ASP A 69 26.69 15.05 -1.47
N LEU A 70 26.03 15.05 -2.63
CA LEU A 70 26.60 15.56 -3.89
C LEU A 70 26.53 17.09 -4.06
N ASP A 71 25.63 17.78 -3.35
CA ASP A 71 25.46 19.23 -3.45
C ASP A 71 25.76 19.92 -2.11
N SER A 72 26.94 20.53 -1.99
CA SER A 72 27.34 21.26 -0.78
C SER A 72 26.40 22.44 -0.45
N ASN A 73 25.63 22.92 -1.41
CA ASN A 73 24.70 24.04 -1.26
C ASN A 73 23.23 23.60 -1.21
N TRP A 74 22.96 22.31 -0.96
CA TRP A 74 21.62 21.72 -1.01
C TRP A 74 20.56 22.53 -0.23
N ARG A 75 20.91 23.09 0.93
CA ARG A 75 20.01 23.94 1.76
C ARG A 75 19.47 25.17 1.02
N SER A 76 20.25 25.71 0.08
CA SER A 76 19.85 26.84 -0.76
C SER A 76 19.25 26.41 -2.09
N SER A 77 19.63 25.24 -2.60
CA SER A 77 19.12 24.67 -3.86
C SER A 77 17.68 24.17 -3.75
N TYR A 78 17.30 23.66 -2.57
CA TYR A 78 15.98 23.09 -2.34
C TYR A 78 15.07 24.05 -1.57
N THR A 79 13.86 24.23 -2.07
CA THR A 79 12.81 24.97 -1.36
C THR A 79 12.19 24.10 -0.27
N ASN A 80 12.06 24.66 0.94
CA ASN A 80 11.40 24.00 2.06
C ASN A 80 9.99 23.52 1.70
N GLY A 81 9.67 22.27 2.07
CA GLY A 81 8.34 21.68 1.90
C GLY A 81 7.96 21.36 0.45
N GLN A 82 8.81 21.65 -0.54
CA GLN A 82 8.53 21.36 -1.94
C GLN A 82 8.89 19.92 -2.29
N VAL A 83 7.92 19.20 -2.86
CA VAL A 83 8.13 17.87 -3.43
C VAL A 83 8.91 18.02 -4.72
N GLN A 84 10.02 17.30 -4.82
CA GLN A 84 10.84 17.32 -6.03
C GLN A 84 10.15 16.60 -7.19
N SER A 85 10.68 16.79 -8.40
CA SER A 85 10.14 16.11 -9.57
C SER A 85 10.20 14.60 -9.42
N TYR A 86 9.12 13.91 -9.81
CA TYR A 86 9.06 12.46 -9.75
C TYR A 86 10.04 11.84 -10.74
N LEU A 87 10.88 10.94 -10.24
CA LEU A 87 11.68 10.06 -11.08
C LEU A 87 10.89 8.78 -11.33
N SER A 88 10.80 8.39 -12.60
CA SER A 88 10.13 7.16 -13.02
C SER A 88 11.12 6.00 -13.07
N LEU A 89 10.80 4.92 -12.37
CA LEU A 89 11.48 3.63 -12.46
C LEU A 89 10.51 2.62 -13.08
N GLY A 90 10.49 2.57 -14.41
CA GLY A 90 9.52 1.75 -15.15
C GLY A 90 8.09 2.30 -14.99
N SER A 91 7.19 1.51 -14.41
CA SER A 91 5.79 1.90 -14.12
C SER A 91 5.59 2.54 -12.75
N GLU A 92 6.68 2.69 -11.99
CA GLU A 92 6.67 3.18 -10.61
C GLU A 92 7.34 4.56 -10.55
N GLN A 93 6.96 5.37 -9.59
CA GLN A 93 7.48 6.74 -9.46
C GLN A 93 7.90 6.99 -8.03
N PHE A 94 9.03 7.63 -7.84
CA PHE A 94 9.46 8.10 -6.53
C PHE A 94 9.85 9.56 -6.57
N SER A 95 9.73 10.22 -5.42
CA SER A 95 10.18 11.58 -5.19
C SER A 95 10.64 11.72 -3.74
N PHE A 96 11.18 12.87 -3.41
CA PHE A 96 11.51 13.24 -2.04
C PHE A 96 11.11 14.69 -1.77
N LYS A 97 10.95 15.01 -0.50
CA LYS A 97 10.68 16.34 0.02
C LYS A 97 11.62 16.58 1.20
N LEU A 98 12.16 17.79 1.29
CA LEU A 98 12.94 18.26 2.42
C LEU A 98 12.10 19.27 3.18
N GLU A 99 12.06 19.14 4.50
CA GLU A 99 11.30 20.03 5.37
C GLU A 99 12.13 20.41 6.59
N ASP A 100 12.14 21.70 6.95
CA ASP A 100 12.70 22.14 8.23
C ASP A 100 11.61 22.03 9.33
N PRO A 101 11.82 21.21 10.38
CA PRO A 101 10.85 21.04 11.46
C PRO A 101 10.87 22.15 12.51
N ALA A 102 11.88 23.02 12.54
CA ALA A 102 12.04 24.05 13.56
C ALA A 102 11.27 25.33 13.21
N ASP A 103 11.52 25.90 12.03
CA ASP A 103 10.92 27.18 11.63
C ASP A 103 10.53 27.27 10.14
N GLY A 104 10.82 26.23 9.35
CA GLY A 104 10.47 26.19 7.95
C GLY A 104 11.41 26.94 7.02
N ASP A 105 12.62 27.29 7.47
CA ASP A 105 13.68 27.82 6.61
C ASP A 105 14.88 26.86 6.61
N LEU A 106 15.19 26.27 5.45
CA LEU A 106 16.34 25.36 5.34
C LEU A 106 17.69 26.08 5.33
N ALA A 107 17.71 27.39 5.04
CA ALA A 107 18.93 28.16 4.79
C ALA A 107 19.41 28.99 6.00
N ASN A 108 18.61 29.06 7.06
CA ASN A 108 18.87 29.89 8.25
C ASN A 108 20.06 29.40 9.10
N ASP A 109 20.22 28.08 9.26
CA ASP A 109 21.13 27.44 10.19
C ASP A 109 21.55 26.06 9.68
N ALA A 110 22.85 25.92 9.38
CA ALA A 110 23.41 24.67 8.86
C ALA A 110 23.30 23.51 9.87
N THR A 111 23.26 23.80 11.17
CA THR A 111 23.26 22.78 12.23
C THR A 111 21.87 22.24 12.56
N GLN A 112 20.81 22.85 12.04
CA GLN A 112 19.44 22.43 12.34
C GLN A 112 19.09 21.11 11.66
N PRO A 113 18.34 20.22 12.34
CA PRO A 113 17.96 18.95 11.77
C PRO A 113 16.98 19.13 10.62
N VAL A 114 17.15 18.37 9.54
CA VAL A 114 16.25 18.37 8.38
C VAL A 114 15.36 17.13 8.40
N GLN A 115 14.09 17.31 8.10
CA GLN A 115 13.15 16.22 7.88
C GLN A 115 13.12 15.83 6.39
N ILE A 116 13.53 14.61 6.10
CA ILE A 116 13.53 14.04 4.74
C ILE A 116 12.32 13.12 4.62
N SER A 117 11.47 13.39 3.64
CA SER A 117 10.32 12.55 3.30
C SER A 117 10.52 11.91 1.92
N GLY A 118 10.68 10.60 1.86
CA GLY A 118 10.67 9.83 0.62
C GLY A 118 9.25 9.41 0.26
N ILE A 119 8.85 9.65 -0.98
CA ILE A 119 7.51 9.41 -1.51
C ILE A 119 7.61 8.35 -2.60
N GLY A 120 6.96 7.21 -2.41
CA GLY A 120 6.84 6.14 -3.39
C GLY A 120 5.40 6.04 -3.92
N LYS A 121 5.25 5.97 -5.23
CA LYS A 121 3.96 5.83 -5.92
C LYS A 121 3.97 4.65 -6.88
N VAL A 122 3.02 3.74 -6.70
CA VAL A 122 2.76 2.61 -7.58
C VAL A 122 1.28 2.60 -7.93
N LYS A 123 0.94 3.01 -9.16
CA LYS A 123 -0.45 3.21 -9.62
C LYS A 123 -1.20 4.16 -8.67
N ASP A 124 -2.21 3.65 -7.95
CA ASP A 124 -3.03 4.40 -7.00
C ASP A 124 -2.49 4.34 -5.56
N ALA A 125 -1.52 3.47 -5.28
CA ALA A 125 -0.93 3.37 -3.95
C ALA A 125 0.19 4.40 -3.77
N VAL A 126 0.09 5.22 -2.73
CA VAL A 126 1.12 6.19 -2.35
C VAL A 126 1.59 5.90 -0.93
N PHE A 127 2.90 5.94 -0.75
CA PHE A 127 3.54 5.67 0.52
C PHE A 127 4.58 6.74 0.82
N VAL A 128 4.60 7.23 2.06
CA VAL A 128 5.56 8.24 2.50
C VAL A 128 6.30 7.73 3.72
N TYR A 129 7.62 7.73 3.64
CA TYR A 129 8.49 7.58 4.79
C TYR A 129 9.13 8.91 5.12
N THR A 130 9.05 9.30 6.38
CA THR A 130 9.64 10.54 6.88
C THR A 130 10.62 10.21 7.99
N ALA A 131 11.82 10.78 7.90
CA ALA A 131 12.88 10.62 8.88
C ALA A 131 13.58 11.97 9.09
N THR A 132 13.95 12.27 10.33
CA THR A 132 14.69 13.49 10.66
C THR A 132 16.17 13.16 10.81
N TYR A 133 17.00 13.92 10.10
CA TYR A 133 18.45 13.80 10.11
C TYR A 133 19.06 15.07 10.71
N ALA A 134 20.05 14.91 11.58
CA ALA A 134 20.86 15.99 12.10
C ALA A 134 22.28 15.86 11.54
N GLU A 135 22.93 16.98 11.29
CA GLU A 135 24.34 16.99 10.91
C GLU A 135 25.20 16.64 12.13
N THR A 136 26.19 15.78 11.93
CA THR A 136 27.15 15.30 12.92
C THR A 136 28.54 15.42 12.31
N SER A 137 29.60 15.39 13.13
CA SER A 137 31.00 15.49 12.66
C SER A 137 31.38 14.48 11.58
N ASP A 138 30.66 13.36 11.50
CA ASP A 138 30.90 12.24 10.60
C ASP A 138 29.88 12.18 9.44
N GLY A 139 29.03 13.20 9.28
CA GLY A 139 28.00 13.29 8.24
C GLY A 139 26.57 13.41 8.79
N PHE A 140 25.57 12.86 8.09
CA PHE A 140 24.18 12.90 8.53
C PHE A 140 23.84 11.72 9.45
N ALA A 141 23.45 12.02 10.68
CA ALA A 141 22.97 11.05 11.65
C ALA A 141 21.46 11.13 11.80
N LEU A 142 20.83 9.97 11.88
CA LEU A 142 19.40 9.86 12.15
C LEU A 142 19.10 10.29 13.59
N VAL A 143 18.12 11.17 13.75
CA VAL A 143 17.61 11.52 15.08
C VAL A 143 16.80 10.32 15.61
N PRO A 144 17.21 9.68 16.72
CA PRO A 144 16.51 8.50 17.24
C PRO A 144 15.03 8.78 17.51
N GLY A 145 14.14 7.88 17.06
CA GLY A 145 12.70 7.99 17.30
C GLY A 145 11.95 9.00 16.40
N SER A 146 12.62 9.61 15.41
CA SER A 146 11.99 10.58 14.50
C SER A 146 11.22 9.96 13.32
N TRP A 147 11.28 8.64 13.18
CA TRP A 147 10.68 7.90 12.08
C TRP A 147 9.16 8.01 12.11
N ARG A 148 8.57 8.52 11.02
CA ARG A 148 7.13 8.50 10.81
C ARG A 148 6.81 7.86 9.48
N GLN A 149 5.85 6.96 9.52
CA GLN A 149 5.39 6.21 8.37
C GLN A 149 3.93 6.59 8.12
N SER A 150 3.61 7.11 6.94
CA SER A 150 2.23 7.41 6.55
C SER A 150 1.90 6.76 5.21
N SER A 151 0.88 5.90 5.22
CA SER A 151 0.24 5.47 3.98
C SER A 151 -0.86 6.46 3.65
N LEU A 152 -0.77 7.10 2.49
CA LEU A 152 -1.90 7.80 1.93
C LEU A 152 -2.74 6.74 1.21
N ALA A 153 -3.83 6.32 1.86
CA ALA A 153 -4.81 5.48 1.20
C ALA A 153 -5.41 6.25 0.01
N PRO A 154 -5.65 5.60 -1.14
CA PRO A 154 -6.32 6.21 -2.28
C PRO A 154 -7.74 6.66 -1.95
#